data_AF-T0RZ56-F1
#
_entry.id   AF-T0RZ56-F1
#
_cell.length_a   1.000
_cell.length_b   1.000
_cell.length_c   1.000
_cell.angle_alpha   90.00
_cell.angle_beta   90.00
_cell.angle_gamma   90.00
#
_symmetry.space_group_name_H-M   'P 1'
#
loop_
_entity.id
_entity.type
_entity.pdbx_description
1 polymer ?
#
loop_
_entity_poly.entity_id
_entity_poly.type
_entity_poly.pdbx_seq_one_letter_code
_entity_poly.pdbx_strand_id
1 'polypeptide(L)'
;MITLLDLGAGNCRFAIIAHLFFPNIRILSVEAVGERMTRAVEICQNSHHIFYDHYFEEIAEELDFDYLFLYFPNGKVFEGILETLKKYTF
;
A
#
# COMPACT_ATOMS: atom_id res chain seq x y z
N MET A 1 -8.15 14.38 -2.35
CA MET A 1 -6.75 13.90 -2.37
C MET A 1 -6.83 12.50 -2.95
N ILE A 2 -6.07 12.21 -4.02
CA ILE A 2 -6.12 10.88 -4.63
C ILE A 2 -5.38 9.91 -3.70
N THR A 3 -5.97 8.76 -3.42
CA THR A 3 -5.44 7.72 -2.55
C THR A 3 -5.08 6.49 -3.37
N LEU A 4 -3.81 6.11 -3.34
CA LEU A 4 -3.29 4.95 -4.04
C LEU A 4 -2.91 3.87 -3.02
N LEU A 5 -3.34 2.64 -3.25
CA LEU A 5 -2.95 1.48 -2.47
C LEU A 5 -1.71 0.83 -3.11
N ASP A 6 -0.64 0.66 -2.35
CA ASP A 6 0.63 0.03 -2.73
C ASP A 6 0.74 -1.33 -2.01
N LEU A 7 0.41 -2.42 -2.72
CA LEU A 7 0.42 -3.78 -2.16
C LEU A 7 1.76 -4.48 -2.40
N GLY A 8 2.34 -5.02 -1.34
CA GLY A 8 3.71 -5.54 -1.36
C GLY A 8 4.71 -4.40 -1.39
N ALA A 9 4.48 -3.39 -0.55
CA ALA A 9 5.18 -2.11 -0.61
C ALA A 9 6.70 -2.21 -0.36
N GLY A 10 7.18 -3.31 0.24
CA GLY A 10 8.58 -3.56 0.52
C GLY A 10 9.20 -2.42 1.34
N ASN A 11 10.10 -1.65 0.72
CA ASN A 11 10.74 -0.49 1.35
C ASN A 11 9.94 0.83 1.19
N CYS A 12 8.68 0.75 0.76
CA CYS A 12 7.75 1.84 0.51
C CYS A 12 8.35 3.00 -0.30
N ARG A 13 9.14 2.69 -1.34
CA ARG A 13 9.76 3.70 -2.21
C ARG A 13 8.71 4.59 -2.87
N PHE A 14 7.53 4.06 -3.14
CA PHE A 14 6.45 4.84 -3.75
C PHE A 14 5.94 5.92 -2.79
N ALA A 15 5.69 5.58 -1.52
CA ALA A 15 5.34 6.56 -0.49
C ALA A 15 6.42 7.64 -0.32
N ILE A 16 7.71 7.26 -0.30
CA ILE A 16 8.81 8.23 -0.21
C ILE A 16 8.82 9.18 -1.41
N ILE A 17 8.65 8.68 -2.63
CA ILE A 17 8.61 9.51 -3.84
C ILE A 17 7.37 10.43 -3.81
N ALA A 18 6.20 9.90 -3.43
CA ALA A 18 4.97 10.67 -3.31
C ALA A 18 5.12 11.81 -2.29
N HIS A 19 5.74 11.53 -1.15
CA HIS A 19 6.02 12.51 -0.11
C HIS A 19 6.87 13.69 -0.63
N LEU A 20 7.89 13.38 -1.44
CA LEU A 20 8.85 14.39 -1.91
C LEU A 20 8.34 15.23 -3.10
N PHE A 21 7.53 14.63 -3.99
CA PHE A 21 7.21 15.24 -5.27
C PHE A 21 5.71 15.44 -5.52
N PHE A 22 4.83 14.77 -4.77
CA PHE A 22 3.39 14.72 -5.06
C PHE A 22 2.54 14.97 -3.80
N PRO A 23 2.46 16.23 -3.32
CA PRO A 23 1.81 16.56 -2.04
C PRO A 23 0.30 16.27 -2.00
N ASN A 24 -0.34 16.09 -3.16
CA ASN A 24 -1.78 15.85 -3.28
C ASN A 24 -2.16 14.37 -3.47
N ILE A 25 -1.20 13.45 -3.34
CA ILE A 25 -1.41 12.00 -3.44
C ILE A 25 -1.12 11.36 -2.08
N ARG A 26 -2.10 10.62 -1.54
CA ARG A 26 -1.91 9.71 -0.41
C ARG A 26 -1.52 8.33 -0.91
N ILE A 27 -0.58 7.71 -0.21
CA ILE A 27 -0.19 6.32 -0.43
C ILE A 27 -0.57 5.54 0.82
N LEU A 28 -1.29 4.45 0.64
CA LEU A 28 -1.49 3.41 1.64
C LEU A 28 -0.52 2.28 1.29
N SER A 29 0.53 2.09 2.08
CA SER A 29 1.52 1.02 1.85
C SER A 29 1.18 -0.18 2.72
N VAL A 30 0.96 -1.35 2.11
CA VAL A 30 0.72 -2.62 2.81
C VAL A 30 1.89 -3.57 2.54
N GLU A 31 2.55 -4.01 3.60
CA GLU A 31 3.68 -4.94 3.55
C GLU A 31 3.65 -5.85 4.77
N ALA A 32 3.68 -7.17 4.57
CA ALA A 32 3.62 -8.14 5.65
C ALA A 32 4.93 -8.30 6.46
N VAL A 33 6.00 -7.60 6.05
CA VAL A 33 7.29 -7.58 6.73
C VAL A 33 7.61 -6.15 7.17
N GLY A 34 7.02 -5.73 8.29
CA GLY A 34 7.09 -4.36 8.80
C GLY A 34 8.48 -3.75 8.92
N GLU A 35 9.51 -4.56 9.24
CA GLU A 35 10.90 -4.09 9.33
C GLU A 35 11.39 -3.42 8.04
N ARG A 36 10.86 -3.80 6.87
CA ARG A 36 11.21 -3.18 5.58
C ARG A 36 10.70 -1.75 5.46
N MET A 37 9.65 -1.40 6.18
CA MET A 37 9.00 -0.09 6.10
C MET A 37 9.59 0.95 7.05
N THR A 38 10.36 0.55 8.07
CA THR A 38 10.86 1.42 9.15
C THR A 38 11.43 2.74 8.64
N ARG A 39 12.33 2.66 7.66
CA ARG A 39 12.96 3.86 7.08
C ARG A 39 11.96 4.78 6.38
N ALA A 40 10.98 4.21 5.69
CA ALA A 40 9.97 5.01 4.99
C ALA A 40 9.04 5.71 5.99
N VAL A 41 8.64 5.00 7.05
CA VAL A 41 7.87 5.57 8.16
C VAL A 41 8.63 6.75 8.77
N GLU A 42 9.93 6.60 9.03
CA GLU A 42 10.78 7.69 9.57
C GLU A 42 10.85 8.93 8.66
N ILE A 43 11.03 8.72 7.36
CA ILE A 43 11.06 9.83 6.38
C ILE A 43 9.68 10.52 6.31
N CYS A 44 8.60 9.75 6.45
CA CYS A 44 7.23 10.20 6.22
C CYS A 44 6.44 10.49 7.51
N GLN A 45 7.10 10.64 8.67
CA GLN A 45 6.46 10.72 10.01
C GLN A 45 5.36 11.79 10.12
N ASN A 46 5.47 12.90 9.37
CA ASN A 46 4.51 14.01 9.38
C ASN A 46 3.78 14.15 8.04
N SER A 47 3.65 13.05 7.30
CA SER A 47 2.95 13.03 6.02
C SER A 47 1.52 12.52 6.16
N HIS A 48 0.75 12.63 5.08
CA HIS A 48 -0.58 12.04 4.95
C HIS A 48 -0.56 10.59 4.45
N HIS A 49 0.62 9.96 4.31
CA HIS A 49 0.77 8.54 3.93
C HIS A 49 0.51 7.63 5.14
N ILE A 50 0.04 6.40 4.89
CA ILE A 50 -0.28 5.42 5.93
C ILE A 50 0.45 4.11 5.59
N PHE A 51 0.99 3.46 6.62
CA PHE A 51 1.78 2.24 6.51
C PHE A 51 1.14 1.13 7.34
N TYR A 52 0.90 -0.02 6.72
CA TYR A 52 0.25 -1.18 7.33
C TYR A 52 1.18 -2.39 7.30
N ASP A 53 1.57 -2.87 8.48
CA ASP A 53 2.35 -4.11 8.67
C ASP A 53 1.41 -5.32 8.80
N HIS A 54 0.75 -5.66 7.69
CA HIS A 54 -0.30 -6.69 7.64
C HIS A 54 -0.27 -7.40 6.28
N TYR A 55 -0.87 -8.58 6.21
CA TYR A 55 -1.26 -9.14 4.92
C TYR A 55 -2.48 -8.38 4.38
N PHE A 56 -2.56 -8.22 3.06
CA PHE A 56 -3.65 -7.44 2.44
C PHE A 56 -5.02 -8.04 2.78
N GLU A 57 -5.13 -9.36 2.76
CA GLU A 57 -6.36 -10.10 3.02
C GLU A 57 -6.92 -9.87 4.43
N GLU A 58 -6.09 -9.44 5.39
CA GLU A 58 -6.48 -9.20 6.78
C GLU A 58 -7.15 -7.83 6.96
N ILE A 59 -6.77 -6.85 6.14
CA ILE A 59 -7.18 -5.45 6.31
C ILE A 59 -7.93 -4.89 5.11
N ALA A 60 -8.11 -5.68 4.05
CA ALA A 60 -8.65 -5.20 2.78
C ALA A 60 -9.93 -4.39 2.98
N GLU A 61 -10.92 -4.93 3.70
CA GLU A 61 -12.24 -4.32 3.91
C GLU A 61 -12.21 -2.97 4.65
N GLU A 62 -11.09 -2.63 5.30
CA GLU A 62 -10.88 -1.36 6.01
C GLU A 62 -10.22 -0.28 5.14
N LEU A 63 -9.72 -0.65 3.95
CA LEU A 63 -8.97 0.24 3.08
C LEU A 63 -9.87 0.94 2.06
N ASP A 64 -9.81 2.27 2.05
CA ASP A 64 -10.47 3.12 1.06
C ASP A 64 -9.42 3.73 0.11
N PHE A 65 -9.51 3.43 -1.17
CA PHE A 65 -8.53 3.85 -2.18
C PHE A 65 -9.16 4.05 -3.56
N ASP A 66 -8.63 5.01 -4.32
CA ASP A 66 -9.09 5.32 -5.68
C ASP A 66 -8.44 4.39 -6.72
N TYR A 67 -7.18 4.02 -6.49
CA TYR A 67 -6.43 3.14 -7.39
C TYR A 67 -5.55 2.18 -6.63
N LEU A 68 -5.35 1.01 -7.22
CA LEU A 68 -4.49 -0.04 -6.71
C LEU A 68 -3.23 -0.17 -7.58
N PHE A 69 -2.08 -0.23 -6.93
CA PHE A 69 -0.80 -0.58 -7.53
C PHE A 69 -0.38 -1.98 -7.07
N LEU A 70 -0.23 -2.90 -8.03
CA LEU A 70 0.21 -4.28 -7.82
C LEU A 70 1.57 -4.47 -8.47
N TYR A 71 2.63 -4.64 -7.66
CA TYR A 71 3.97 -4.88 -8.17
C TYR A 71 4.40 -6.33 -7.94
N PHE A 72 4.34 -7.14 -9.01
CA PHE A 72 4.92 -8.48 -9.09
C PHE A 72 4.45 -9.55 -8.06
N PRO A 73 3.21 -9.56 -7.53
CA PRO A 73 2.71 -10.77 -6.88
C PRO A 73 2.57 -11.88 -7.93
N ASN A 74 3.01 -13.09 -7.60
CA ASN A 74 2.89 -14.27 -8.46
C ASN A 74 2.47 -15.51 -7.66
N GLY A 75 1.96 -16.52 -8.38
CA GLY A 75 1.46 -17.75 -7.78
C GLY A 75 0.27 -17.55 -6.85
N LYS A 76 0.18 -18.37 -5.80
CA LYS A 76 -0.98 -18.43 -4.89
C LYS A 76 -1.29 -17.10 -4.18
N VAL A 77 -0.26 -16.30 -3.89
CA VAL A 77 -0.44 -14.99 -3.25
C VAL A 77 -1.19 -14.04 -4.18
N PHE A 78 -0.84 -14.04 -5.47
CA PHE A 78 -1.56 -13.22 -6.44
C PHE A 78 -3.01 -13.66 -6.59
N GLU A 79 -3.28 -14.97 -6.63
CA GLU A 79 -4.63 -15.51 -6.67
C GLU A 79 -5.47 -15.06 -5.45
N GLY A 80 -4.92 -15.13 -4.24
CA GLY A 80 -5.58 -14.67 -3.02
C GLY A 80 -5.92 -13.17 -3.03
N ILE A 81 -5.00 -12.34 -3.52
CA ILE A 81 -5.22 -10.91 -3.73
C ILE A 81 -6.37 -10.70 -4.74
N LEU A 82 -6.34 -11.38 -5.90
CA LEU A 82 -7.39 -11.25 -6.91
C LEU A 82 -8.77 -11.67 -6.40
N GLU A 83 -8.87 -12.78 -5.66
CA GLU A 83 -10.15 -13.20 -5.06
C GLU A 83 -10.69 -12.16 -4.06
N THR A 84 -9.81 -11.57 -3.26
CA THR A 84 -10.17 -10.46 -2.35
C THR A 84 -10.66 -9.25 -3.13
N LEU A 85 -9.99 -8.90 -4.23
CA LEU A 85 -10.34 -7.75 -5.07
C LEU A 85 -11.65 -7.93 -5.86
N LYS A 86 -12.07 -9.15 -6.17
CA LYS A 86 -13.38 -9.39 -6.81
C LYS A 86 -14.57 -8.88 -6.00
N LYS A 87 -14.40 -8.67 -4.70
CA LYS A 87 -15.42 -8.07 -3.83
C LYS A 87 -15.58 -6.57 -4.07
N TYR A 88 -14.58 -5.92 -4.66
CA TYR A 88 -14.62 -4.51 -5.00
C TYR A 88 -15.31 -4.31 -6.35
N THR A 89 -16.23 -3.34 -6.40
CA THR A 89 -16.79 -2.85 -7.66
C THR A 89 -16.06 -1.56 -7.98
N PHE A 90 -15.29 -1.54 -9.07
CA PHE A 90 -14.58 -0.35 -9.56
C PHE A 90 -15.44 0.45 -10.52
#